data_AF-A0A7C8J9W7-F1
#
_entry.id   AF-A0A7C8J9W7-F1
#
_cell.length_a   1.000
_cell.length_b   1.000
_cell.length_c   1.000
_cell.angle_alpha   90.00
_cell.angle_beta   90.00
_cell.angle_gamma   90.00
#
_symmetry.space_group_name_H-M   'P 1'
#
loop_
_entity.id
_entity.type
_entity.pdbx_description
1 polymer ?
#
loop_
_entity_poly.entity_id
_entity_poly.type
_entity_poly.pdbx_seq_one_letter_code
_entity_poly.pdbx_strand_id
1 'polypeptide(L)'
;MSLETGLYFIQAKSTHYNVGRYYVEDRSLLPKRVLSLSQAVGGLPSEWLVEKTGDRTYRMKAQDTYTGVIDDKLYAFLLPEPAPVDWVIKAHPEHGDNVYSIETESGEGWTVEGQSESQIEIHAFQDSPNQLFTLVQSKA
;
A
#
# COMPACT_ATOMS: atom_id res chain seq x y z
N MET A 1 -1.16 -16.27 7.21
CA MET A 1 -2.61 -16.10 7.46
C MET A 1 -3.15 -15.15 6.39
N SER A 2 -4.40 -15.32 5.94
CA SER A 2 -5.07 -14.34 5.06
C SER A 2 -5.63 -13.18 5.88
N LEU A 3 -5.66 -11.98 5.33
CA LEU A 3 -6.36 -10.85 5.93
C LEU A 3 -7.87 -10.95 5.66
N GLU A 4 -8.65 -10.39 6.57
CA GLU A 4 -10.08 -10.22 6.38
C GLU A 4 -10.37 -8.91 5.66
N THR A 5 -11.54 -8.81 5.02
CA THR A 5 -11.97 -7.53 4.45
C THR A 5 -12.18 -6.52 5.57
N GLY A 6 -11.58 -5.33 5.45
CA GLY A 6 -11.71 -4.29 6.46
C GLY A 6 -10.86 -3.06 6.22
N LEU A 7 -10.92 -2.13 7.17
CA LEU A 7 -10.07 -0.94 7.19
C LEU A 7 -8.78 -1.23 7.93
N TYR A 8 -7.65 -0.82 7.37
CA TYR A 8 -6.31 -1.06 7.90
C TYR A 8 -5.46 0.20 7.85
N PHE A 9 -4.56 0.35 8.82
CA PHE A 9 -3.42 1.24 8.72
C PHE A 9 -2.21 0.45 8.20
N ILE A 10 -1.50 1.04 7.23
CA ILE A 10 -0.34 0.42 6.60
C ILE A 10 0.90 1.25 6.95
N GLN A 11 1.92 0.60 7.51
CA GLN A 11 3.17 1.22 7.87
C GLN A 11 4.35 0.46 7.25
N ALA A 12 5.30 1.16 6.64
CA ALA A 12 6.53 0.57 6.12
C ALA A 12 7.42 0.09 7.26
N LYS A 13 7.92 -1.15 7.19
CA LYS A 13 8.75 -1.74 8.25
C LYS A 13 10.16 -1.14 8.31
N SER A 14 10.69 -0.65 7.19
CA SER A 14 12.02 -0.02 7.11
C SER A 14 12.09 1.35 7.78
N THR A 15 11.06 2.19 7.61
CA THR A 15 11.08 3.59 8.05
C THR A 15 10.07 3.91 9.16
N HIS A 16 9.12 3.01 9.41
CA HIS A 16 7.94 3.26 10.25
C HIS A 16 7.06 4.41 9.74
N TYR A 17 7.14 4.74 8.46
CA TYR A 17 6.30 5.76 7.83
C TYR A 17 4.96 5.17 7.40
N ASN A 18 3.92 5.99 7.48
CA ASN A 18 2.59 5.60 7.05
C ASN A 18 2.56 5.54 5.52
N VAL A 19 1.91 4.54 4.96
CA VAL A 19 1.71 4.44 3.51
C VAL A 19 0.34 5.01 3.18
N GLY A 20 0.24 5.92 2.22
CA GLY A 20 -1.03 6.56 1.90
C GLY A 20 -0.92 7.67 0.88
N ARG A 21 -2.02 8.41 0.71
CA ARG A 21 -2.06 9.63 -0.10
C ARG A 21 -1.77 10.85 0.74
N TYR A 22 -1.27 11.91 0.11
CA TYR A 22 -1.03 13.16 0.81
C TYR A 22 -2.35 13.83 1.20
N TYR A 23 -2.37 14.60 2.28
CA TYR A 23 -3.60 15.27 2.75
C TYR A 23 -4.07 16.38 1.78
N VAL A 24 -3.12 17.07 1.14
CA VAL A 24 -3.39 18.15 0.18
C VAL A 24 -2.97 17.76 -1.22
N GLU A 25 -3.93 17.47 -2.10
CA GLU A 25 -3.65 17.15 -3.50
C GLU A 25 -4.26 18.18 -4.43
N ASP A 26 -3.72 18.28 -5.65
CA ASP A 26 -4.36 19.06 -6.70
C ASP A 26 -5.75 18.48 -7.05
N ARG A 27 -6.63 19.32 -7.60
CA ARG A 27 -8.01 18.96 -7.93
C ARG A 27 -8.18 18.24 -9.28
N SER A 28 -7.10 17.84 -9.94
CA SER A 28 -7.20 17.06 -11.17
C SER A 28 -7.66 15.63 -10.89
N LEU A 29 -8.25 15.01 -11.90
CA LEU A 29 -8.63 13.59 -11.90
C LEU A 29 -7.47 12.66 -12.31
N LEU A 30 -6.24 13.19 -12.37
CA LEU A 30 -5.06 12.39 -12.65
C LEU A 30 -4.84 11.37 -11.51
N PRO A 31 -4.25 10.20 -11.83
CA PRO A 31 -3.83 9.23 -10.82
C PRO A 31 -3.04 9.88 -9.69
N LYS A 32 -3.42 9.58 -8.46
CA LYS A 32 -2.80 10.14 -7.26
C LYS A 32 -1.69 9.24 -6.77
N ARG A 33 -0.57 9.82 -6.38
CA ARG A 33 0.59 9.06 -5.90
C ARG A 33 0.29 8.46 -4.53
N VAL A 34 0.72 7.22 -4.33
CA VAL A 34 0.79 6.63 -3.00
C VAL A 34 2.21 6.77 -2.48
N LEU A 35 2.35 7.35 -1.30
CA LEU A 35 3.60 7.82 -0.73
C LEU A 35 3.91 7.13 0.60
N SER A 36 5.20 7.11 0.95
CA SER A 36 5.71 6.82 2.28
C SER A 36 5.82 8.12 3.08
N LEU A 37 4.93 8.34 4.03
CA LEU A 37 4.74 9.62 4.71
C LEU A 37 5.25 9.57 6.16
N SER A 38 6.25 10.40 6.47
CA SER A 38 6.69 10.57 7.85
C SER A 38 5.66 11.36 8.66
N GLN A 39 5.57 11.08 9.96
CA GLN A 39 4.66 11.81 10.85
C GLN A 39 4.99 13.31 10.93
N ALA A 40 6.27 13.67 10.77
CA ALA A 40 6.76 15.05 10.85
C ALA A 40 6.27 15.95 9.71
N VAL A 41 5.93 15.39 8.54
CA VAL A 41 5.42 16.14 7.37
C VAL A 41 3.91 16.06 7.23
N GLY A 42 3.20 15.74 8.31
CA GLY A 42 1.74 15.59 8.27
C GLY A 42 1.28 14.25 7.69
N GLY A 43 2.15 13.23 7.70
CA GLY A 43 1.82 11.84 7.40
C GLY A 43 0.91 11.22 8.46
N LEU A 44 -0.33 11.70 8.51
CA LEU A 44 -1.37 11.09 9.34
C LEU A 44 -1.65 9.66 8.83
N PRO A 45 -1.91 8.70 9.75
CA PRO A 45 -2.34 7.37 9.34
C PRO A 45 -3.58 7.49 8.45
N SER A 46 -3.48 7.00 7.22
CA SER A 46 -4.62 6.90 6.31
C SER A 46 -5.20 5.51 6.37
N GLU A 47 -6.52 5.41 6.47
CA GLU A 47 -7.19 4.12 6.41
C GLU A 47 -7.21 3.61 4.97
N TRP A 48 -6.89 2.33 4.84
CA TRP A 48 -6.95 1.57 3.60
C TRP A 48 -8.08 0.55 3.70
N LEU A 49 -8.98 0.54 2.72
CA LEU A 49 -9.88 -0.60 2.57
C LEU A 49 -9.10 -1.72 1.89
N VAL A 50 -8.95 -2.84 2.57
CA VAL A 50 -8.44 -4.10 2.02
C VAL A 50 -9.67 -4.97 1.77
N GLU A 51 -10.01 -5.22 0.51
CA GLU A 51 -11.18 -5.97 0.09
C GLU A 51 -10.74 -7.32 -0.49
N LYS A 52 -11.08 -8.40 0.20
CA LYS A 52 -10.75 -9.75 -0.23
C LYS A 52 -11.55 -10.13 -1.48
N THR A 53 -10.85 -10.45 -2.57
CA THR A 53 -11.45 -10.89 -3.85
C THR A 53 -11.24 -12.38 -4.12
N GLY A 54 -10.36 -13.03 -3.37
CA GLY A 54 -10.10 -14.48 -3.40
C GLY A 54 -9.33 -14.96 -2.17
N ASP A 55 -8.69 -16.13 -2.25
CA ASP A 55 -8.00 -16.71 -1.08
C ASP A 55 -6.83 -15.84 -0.57
N ARG A 56 -6.08 -15.22 -1.50
CA ARG A 56 -4.93 -14.35 -1.21
C ARG A 56 -4.89 -13.09 -2.08
N THR A 57 -5.93 -12.88 -2.88
CA THR A 57 -6.05 -11.72 -3.77
C THR A 57 -6.97 -10.69 -3.14
N TYR A 58 -6.60 -9.42 -3.27
CA TYR A 58 -7.27 -8.29 -2.65
C TYR A 58 -7.31 -7.11 -3.59
N ARG A 59 -8.37 -6.32 -3.50
CA ARG A 59 -8.36 -4.94 -4.01
C ARG A 59 -8.14 -3.99 -2.85
N MET A 60 -7.28 -3.00 -3.07
CA MET A 60 -6.90 -2.06 -2.02
C MET A 60 -7.31 -0.65 -2.42
N LYS A 61 -7.98 0.07 -1.51
CA LYS A 61 -8.31 1.48 -1.71
C LYS A 61 -7.54 2.37 -0.76
N ALA A 62 -6.95 3.43 -1.31
CA ALA A 62 -6.47 4.57 -0.55
C ALA A 62 -7.45 5.73 -0.73
N GLN A 63 -8.09 6.17 0.35
CA GLN A 63 -9.10 7.24 0.33
C GLN A 63 -10.16 7.01 -0.78
N ASP A 64 -10.89 5.88 -0.66
CA ASP A 64 -11.98 5.45 -1.55
C ASP A 64 -11.65 5.13 -3.01
N THR A 65 -10.39 5.22 -3.40
CA THR A 65 -9.95 4.94 -4.77
C THR A 65 -9.05 3.73 -4.84
N TYR A 66 -9.35 2.81 -5.76
CA TYR A 66 -8.56 1.59 -5.94
C TYR A 66 -7.17 1.90 -6.49
N THR A 67 -6.21 1.05 -6.16
CA THR A 67 -4.82 1.23 -6.57
C THR A 67 -4.41 0.32 -7.72
N GLY A 68 -3.33 0.72 -8.40
CA GLY A 68 -2.67 -0.06 -9.42
C GLY A 68 -1.30 0.51 -9.76
N VAL A 69 -0.75 0.07 -10.89
CA VAL A 69 0.64 0.35 -11.27
C VAL A 69 0.69 1.21 -12.54
N ILE A 70 1.53 2.25 -12.54
CA ILE A 70 1.92 3.02 -13.72
C ILE A 70 3.43 3.24 -13.63
N ASP A 71 4.19 2.88 -14.67
CA ASP A 71 5.64 3.09 -14.77
C ASP A 71 6.40 2.70 -13.48
N ASP A 72 6.18 1.46 -13.03
CA ASP A 72 6.78 0.82 -11.85
C ASP A 72 6.51 1.55 -10.52
N LYS A 73 5.39 2.29 -10.45
CA LYS A 73 4.99 3.01 -9.25
C LYS A 73 3.54 2.78 -8.90
N LEU A 74 3.25 2.83 -7.61
CA LEU A 74 1.92 2.68 -7.07
C LEU A 74 1.14 3.98 -7.18
N TYR A 75 -0.07 3.88 -7.71
CA TYR A 75 -1.02 4.98 -7.84
C TYR A 75 -2.40 4.58 -7.35
N ALA A 76 -3.18 5.57 -6.94
CA ALA A 76 -4.61 5.47 -6.71
C ALA A 76 -5.36 6.10 -7.90
N PHE A 77 -6.32 5.37 -8.46
CA PHE A 77 -7.02 5.74 -9.69
C PHE A 77 -8.36 6.41 -9.37
N LEU A 78 -8.46 7.70 -9.70
CA LEU A 78 -9.70 8.48 -9.54
C LEU A 78 -10.72 8.23 -10.65
N LEU A 79 -10.31 7.58 -11.74
CA LEU A 79 -11.13 7.23 -12.90
C LEU A 79 -11.10 5.71 -13.13
N PRO A 80 -12.08 5.14 -13.86
CA PRO A 80 -12.13 3.70 -14.14
C PRO A 80 -10.95 3.17 -14.96
N GLU A 81 -10.30 4.04 -15.73
CA GLU A 81 -9.10 3.73 -16.49
C GLU A 81 -7.92 4.60 -15.99
N PRO A 82 -6.72 4.02 -15.82
CA PRO A 82 -6.39 2.60 -16.01
C PRO A 82 -7.07 1.67 -14.98
N ALA A 83 -7.23 0.40 -15.35
CA ALA A 83 -7.87 -0.58 -14.49
C ALA A 83 -7.03 -0.82 -13.21
N PRO A 84 -7.66 -0.93 -12.03
CA PRO A 84 -6.98 -1.35 -10.81
C PRO A 84 -6.33 -2.73 -10.92
N VAL A 85 -5.35 -2.98 -10.05
CA VAL A 85 -4.66 -4.27 -9.95
C VAL A 85 -5.16 -5.03 -8.73
N ASP A 86 -5.31 -6.34 -8.86
CA ASP A 86 -5.51 -7.23 -7.72
C ASP A 86 -4.15 -7.55 -7.08
N TRP A 87 -4.05 -7.36 -5.77
CA TRP A 87 -2.83 -7.53 -4.97
C TRP A 87 -2.83 -8.88 -4.27
N VAL A 88 -1.68 -9.54 -4.26
CA VAL A 88 -1.39 -10.71 -3.44
C VAL A 88 -0.76 -10.25 -2.13
N ILE A 89 -1.44 -10.48 -1.01
CA ILE A 89 -0.90 -10.13 0.32
C ILE A 89 -0.41 -11.40 1.02
N LYS A 90 0.89 -11.47 1.34
CA LYS A 90 1.51 -12.63 1.99
C LYS A 90 2.01 -12.27 3.37
N ALA A 91 1.77 -13.15 4.35
CA ALA A 91 2.20 -12.94 5.73
C ALA A 91 3.65 -13.43 5.92
N HIS A 92 4.42 -12.66 6.67
CA HIS A 92 5.82 -12.92 7.03
C HIS A 92 6.00 -12.98 8.56
N PRO A 93 5.53 -14.04 9.23
CA PRO A 93 5.61 -14.17 10.69
C PRO A 93 7.05 -14.16 11.23
N GLU A 94 8.03 -14.56 10.42
CA GLU A 94 9.47 -14.45 10.71
C GLU A 94 9.94 -13.00 10.92
N HIS A 95 9.16 -12.01 10.49
CA HIS A 95 9.46 -10.59 10.62
C HIS A 95 8.61 -9.87 11.68
N GLY A 96 7.76 -10.60 12.38
CA GLY A 96 6.90 -10.10 13.46
C GLY A 96 5.42 -10.30 13.18
N ASP A 97 4.60 -9.98 14.18
CA ASP A 97 3.15 -10.07 14.06
C ASP A 97 2.62 -9.01 13.08
N ASN A 98 1.63 -9.40 12.27
CA ASN A 98 0.98 -8.53 11.29
C ASN A 98 1.93 -7.91 10.24
N VAL A 99 3.03 -8.60 9.92
CA VAL A 99 3.94 -8.18 8.85
C VAL A 99 3.61 -8.91 7.55
N TYR A 100 3.55 -8.15 6.46
CA TYR A 100 3.15 -8.64 5.15
C TYR A 100 3.99 -8.03 4.02
N SER A 101 4.09 -8.77 2.91
CA SER A 101 4.39 -8.22 1.59
C SER A 101 3.08 -7.94 0.86
N ILE A 102 3.10 -6.93 -0.02
CA ILE A 102 2.00 -6.61 -0.93
C ILE A 102 2.55 -6.65 -2.34
N GLU A 103 2.10 -7.63 -3.13
CA GLU A 103 2.70 -7.99 -4.40
C GLU A 103 1.67 -8.04 -5.53
N THR A 104 2.12 -7.89 -6.77
CA THR A 104 1.37 -8.30 -7.96
C THR A 104 1.34 -9.82 -8.08
N GLU A 105 0.49 -10.37 -8.96
CA GLU A 105 0.53 -11.80 -9.28
C GLU A 105 1.86 -12.23 -9.93
N SER A 106 2.56 -11.32 -10.61
CA SER A 106 3.89 -11.53 -11.19
C SER A 106 5.02 -11.58 -10.17
N GLY A 107 4.76 -11.24 -8.89
CA GLY A 107 5.74 -11.27 -7.80
C GLY A 107 6.53 -9.97 -7.62
N GLU A 108 6.01 -8.85 -8.16
CA GLU A 108 6.57 -7.52 -7.92
C GLU A 108 5.89 -6.89 -6.70
N GLY A 109 6.68 -6.52 -5.70
CA GLY A 109 6.25 -6.00 -4.41
C GLY A 109 6.34 -4.48 -4.30
N TRP A 110 5.47 -3.94 -3.44
CA TRP A 110 5.59 -2.57 -2.97
C TRP A 110 6.94 -2.35 -2.29
N THR A 111 7.63 -1.28 -2.66
CA THR A 111 8.99 -0.98 -2.21
C THR A 111 9.11 0.47 -1.76
N VAL A 112 9.75 0.69 -0.61
CA VAL A 112 9.98 2.01 -0.01
C VAL A 112 11.47 2.37 -0.10
N GLU A 113 11.85 3.30 -0.96
CA GLU A 113 13.24 3.74 -1.15
C GLU A 113 13.77 4.68 -0.03
N GLY A 114 13.06 4.75 1.10
CA GLY A 114 13.60 5.24 2.38
C GLY A 114 13.49 6.74 2.65
N GLN A 115 13.13 7.57 1.68
CA GLN A 115 12.91 9.00 1.91
C GLN A 115 11.43 9.28 2.27
N SER A 116 11.20 10.28 3.14
CA SER A 116 9.84 10.78 3.37
C SER A 116 9.28 11.35 2.07
N GLU A 117 7.99 11.16 1.84
CA GLU A 117 7.26 11.58 0.64
C GLU A 117 7.73 10.92 -0.67
N SER A 118 8.58 9.88 -0.56
CA SER A 118 8.87 9.00 -1.70
C SER A 118 7.61 8.26 -2.11
N GLN A 119 7.41 8.14 -3.42
CA GLN A 119 6.34 7.31 -3.96
C GLN A 119 6.69 5.83 -3.77
N ILE A 120 5.69 5.01 -3.44
CA ILE A 120 5.88 3.56 -3.37
C ILE A 120 6.17 3.04 -4.77
N GLU A 121 7.31 2.37 -4.91
CA GLU A 121 7.75 1.73 -6.14
C GLU A 121 7.30 0.28 -6.20
N ILE A 122 7.32 -0.31 -7.39
CA ILE A 122 6.94 -1.70 -7.65
C ILE A 122 8.17 -2.38 -8.23
N HIS A 123 8.76 -3.30 -7.48
CA HIS A 123 9.99 -4.02 -7.85
C HIS A 123 9.87 -5.50 -7.55
N ALA A 124 10.70 -6.34 -8.16
CA ALA A 124 10.78 -7.75 -7.80
C ALA A 124 10.97 -7.92 -6.28
N PHE A 125 10.15 -8.78 -5.66
CA PHE A 125 10.20 -9.03 -4.23
C PHE A 125 11.48 -9.78 -3.83
N GLN A 126 12.14 -9.32 -2.76
CA GLN A 126 13.45 -9.77 -2.27
C GLN A 126 13.47 -10.01 -0.75
N ASP A 127 12.31 -10.04 -0.09
CA ASP A 127 12.20 -10.26 1.37
C ASP A 127 13.06 -9.28 2.20
N SER A 128 13.07 -8.02 1.79
CA SER A 128 13.84 -6.96 2.40
C SER A 128 12.97 -6.05 3.28
N PRO A 129 13.50 -5.42 4.35
CA PRO A 129 12.71 -4.58 5.26
C PRO A 129 11.94 -3.43 4.58
N ASN A 130 12.42 -2.94 3.43
CA ASN A 130 11.76 -1.91 2.64
C ASN A 130 10.63 -2.41 1.74
N GLN A 131 10.40 -3.72 1.67
CA GLN A 131 9.29 -4.35 0.96
C GLN A 131 8.29 -5.03 1.91
N LEU A 132 8.46 -4.81 3.21
CA LEU A 132 7.62 -5.36 4.26
C LEU A 132 6.82 -4.25 4.94
N PHE A 133 5.57 -4.55 5.25
CA PHE A 133 4.61 -3.61 5.78
C PHE A 133 3.87 -4.21 6.97
N THR A 134 3.68 -3.41 8.01
CA THR A 134 2.79 -3.77 9.12
C THR A 134 1.37 -3.33 8.76
N LEU A 135 0.42 -4.26 8.75
CA LEU A 135 -0.99 -3.99 8.49
C LEU A 135 -1.80 -4.18 9.77
N VAL A 136 -2.29 -3.09 10.34
CA VAL A 136 -3.07 -3.12 11.59
C VAL A 136 -4.51 -2.73 11.30
N GLN A 137 -5.46 -3.60 11.66
CA GLN A 137 -6.88 -3.32 11.45
C GLN A 137 -7.30 -2.09 12.26
N SER A 138 -7.94 -1.11 11.61
CA SER A 138 -8.58 0.00 12.29
C SER A 138 -9.73 -0.54 13.14
N LYS A 139 -9.90 -0.03 14.36
CA LYS A 139 -10.96 -0.49 15.25
C LYS A 139 -12.32 -0.12 14.64
N ALA A 140 -13.17 -1.13 14.47
CA ALA A 140 -14.59 -0.95 14.13
C ALA A 140 -15.35 -0.18 15.22
#